data_AF-A0A9D4YR62-F1
#
_entry.id   AF-A0A9D4YR62-F1
#
_cell.length_a   1.000
_cell.length_b   1.000
_cell.length_c   1.000
_cell.angle_alpha   90.00
_cell.angle_beta   90.00
_cell.angle_gamma   90.00
#
_symmetry.space_group_name_H-M   'P 1'
#
loop_
_entity.id
_entity.type
_entity.pdbx_description
1 polymer ?
#
loop_
_entity_poly.entity_id
_entity_poly.type
_entity_poly.pdbx_seq_one_letter_code
_entity_poly.pdbx_strand_id
1 'polypeptide(L)'
;MLIFKDKISGDEMFTDSSKYKLVDDCIYEIECHHVTRKQGEIQLDGANPSAEEVDEGTDENVESGLDLVLNMRLTETCFTKADYKNYLKSYTKALQEKWKEEGKSAGD
;
A
#
# COMPACT_ATOMS: atom_id res chain seq x y z
N MET A 1 16.24 -2.10 1.69
CA MET A 1 14.83 -1.74 1.59
C MET A 1 14.14 -2.22 2.85
N LEU A 2 13.78 -1.29 3.73
CA LEU A 2 12.94 -1.53 4.89
C LEU A 2 11.47 -1.57 4.45
N ILE A 3 10.71 -2.50 5.01
CA ILE A 3 9.27 -2.65 4.75
C ILE A 3 8.53 -2.33 6.04
N PHE A 4 7.63 -1.36 5.98
CA PHE A 4 6.78 -0.98 7.09
C PHE A 4 5.55 -1.88 7.06
N LYS A 5 5.44 -2.74 8.08
CA LYS A 5 4.34 -3.70 8.22
C LYS A 5 3.42 -3.29 9.36
N ASP A 6 2.12 -3.45 9.16
CA ASP A 6 1.17 -3.32 10.26
C ASP A 6 1.42 -4.42 11.29
N LYS A 7 1.37 -4.04 12.57
CA LYS A 7 1.68 -4.97 13.66
C LYS A 7 0.59 -6.00 13.90
N ILE A 8 -0.65 -5.68 13.53
CA ILE A 8 -1.84 -6.46 13.84
C ILE A 8 -2.13 -7.44 12.71
N SER A 9 -2.21 -6.97 11.46
CA SER A 9 -2.47 -7.83 10.29
C SER A 9 -1.19 -8.43 9.68
N GLY A 10 -0.05 -7.75 9.84
CA GLY A 10 1.20 -8.13 9.16
C GLY A 10 1.30 -7.64 7.71
N ASP A 11 0.30 -6.88 7.23
CA ASP A 11 0.25 -6.38 5.86
C ASP A 11 1.32 -5.31 5.63
N GLU A 12 1.81 -5.25 4.39
CA GLU A 12 2.85 -4.31 3.96
C GLU A 12 2.21 -2.98 3.57
N MET A 13 2.58 -1.91 4.26
CA MET A 13 1.98 -0.58 4.09
C MET A 13 2.78 0.26 3.10
N PHE A 14 4.08 0.41 3.33
CA PHE A 14 5.00 1.15 2.48
C PHE A 14 6.45 0.69 2.71
N THR A 15 7.38 1.24 1.94
CA THR A 15 8.81 0.92 2.03
C THR A 15 9.64 2.18 2.26
N ASP A 16 10.89 2.03 2.68
CA ASP A 16 11.85 3.15 2.81
C ASP A 16 12.20 3.85 1.50
N SER A 17 11.75 3.32 0.36
CA SER A 17 11.89 3.96 -0.95
C SER A 17 10.87 5.09 -1.16
N SER A 18 9.80 5.13 -0.37
CA SER A 18 8.82 6.22 -0.38
C SER A 18 9.35 7.43 0.39
N LYS A 19 8.97 8.64 -0.02
CA LYS A 19 9.25 9.85 0.77
C LYS A 19 8.26 9.95 1.93
N TYR A 20 8.74 9.79 3.17
CA TYR A 20 7.91 9.91 4.36
C TYR A 20 8.56 10.78 5.43
N LYS A 21 7.74 11.37 6.30
CA LYS A 21 8.14 12.11 7.50
C LYS A 21 7.43 11.54 8.72
N LEU A 22 8.12 11.50 9.86
CA LEU A 22 7.52 11.18 11.15
C LEU A 22 7.02 12.47 11.79
N VAL A 23 5.73 12.51 12.13
CA VAL A 23 5.04 13.63 12.75
C VAL A 23 4.65 13.23 14.18
N ASP A 24 4.96 14.11 15.13
CA ASP A 24 4.65 13.94 16.56
C ASP A 24 5.09 12.57 17.14
N ASP A 25 6.18 12.01 16.61
CA ASP A 25 6.75 10.70 16.96
C ASP A 25 5.75 9.52 16.92
N CYS A 26 4.61 9.68 16.23
CA CYS A 26 3.54 8.69 16.23
C CYS A 26 2.92 8.40 14.85
N ILE A 27 3.03 9.32 13.88
CA ILE A 27 2.39 9.18 12.57
C ILE A 27 3.41 9.34 11.45
N TYR A 28 3.43 8.40 10.52
CA TYR A 28 4.16 8.54 9.25
C TYR A 28 3.26 9.20 8.21
N GLU A 29 3.65 10.36 7.70
CA GLU A 29 3.01 11.01 6.56
C GLU A 29 3.85 10.72 5.30
N ILE A 30 3.21 10.14 4.28
CA ILE A 30 3.87 9.71 3.03
C ILE A 30 3.43 10.62 1.87
N GLU A 31 4.39 11.17 1.14
CA GLU A 31 4.14 11.96 -0.07
C GLU A 31 3.91 11.03 -1.26
N CYS A 32 2.71 11.08 -1.84
CA CYS A 32 2.32 10.25 -2.98
C CYS A 32 2.12 11.10 -4.23
N HIS A 33 2.42 10.54 -5.40
CA HIS A 33 2.21 11.19 -6.69
C HIS A 33 1.11 10.46 -7.47
N HIS A 34 0.22 11.22 -8.10
CA HIS A 34 -0.76 10.65 -9.01
C HIS A 34 -0.08 10.28 -10.32
N VAL A 35 -0.11 9.00 -10.67
CA VAL A 35 0.54 8.45 -11.86
C VAL A 35 -0.47 7.66 -12.69
N THR A 36 -0.22 7.62 -13.99
CA THR A 36 -0.98 6.80 -14.94
C THR A 36 0.00 5.85 -15.62
N ARG A 37 -0.25 4.55 -15.54
CA ARG A 37 0.57 3.48 -16.12
C ARG A 37 -0.22 2.78 -17.20
N LYS A 38 0.38 2.62 -18.38
CA LYS A 38 -0.14 1.74 -19.42
C LYS A 38 0.48 0.36 -19.23
N GLN A 39 -0.29 -0.67 -18.85
CA GLN A 39 0.18 -2.05 -18.94
C GLN A 39 0.28 -2.42 -20.43
N GLY A 40 1.50 -2.47 -20.97
CA GLY A 40 1.73 -2.81 -22.39
C GLY A 40 2.99 -2.19 -23.01
N GLU A 41 3.55 -1.12 -22.44
CA GLU A 41 4.84 -0.55 -22.86
C GLU A 41 6.01 -1.10 -22.05
N ILE A 42 5.98 -2.40 -21.72
CA ILE A 42 7.22 -3.09 -21.42
C ILE A 42 7.74 -3.57 -22.77
N GLN A 43 8.53 -2.74 -23.44
CA GLN A 43 9.42 -3.23 -24.49
C GLN A 43 10.40 -4.19 -23.81
N LEU A 44 10.00 -5.46 -23.73
CA LEU A 44 10.91 -6.56 -23.47
C LEU A 44 11.86 -6.57 -24.68
N ASP A 45 13.07 -6.06 -24.49
CA ASP A 45 14.21 -6.23 -25.41
C ASP A 45 14.44 -7.73 -25.63
N GLY A 46 13.68 -8.35 -26.55
CA GLY A 46 13.73 -9.78 -26.81
C GLY A 46 12.43 -10.47 -27.20
N ALA A 47 11.29 -9.78 -27.35
CA ALA A 47 10.08 -10.41 -27.89
C ALA A 47 10.31 -10.85 -29.36
N ASN A 48 10.36 -12.17 -29.56
CA ASN A 48 10.65 -12.85 -30.82
C ASN A 48 9.64 -12.47 -31.94
N PRO A 49 10.05 -11.89 -33.07
CA PRO A 49 9.16 -11.30 -34.08
C PRO A 49 8.60 -12.31 -35.09
N SER A 50 8.04 -13.43 -34.62
CA SER A 50 7.47 -14.44 -35.53
C SER A 50 6.17 -15.03 -34.98
N ALA A 51 5.09 -14.26 -35.06
CA ALA A 51 3.73 -14.79 -35.14
C ALA A 51 2.83 -13.70 -35.76
N GLU A 52 2.52 -13.88 -37.05
CA GLU A 52 1.57 -13.06 -37.79
C GLU A 52 0.13 -13.28 -37.27
N GLU A 53 -0.61 -12.17 -37.22
CA GLU A 53 -2.07 -12.02 -37.22
C GLU A 53 -2.94 -12.91 -36.31
N VAL A 54 -3.33 -12.35 -35.15
CA VAL A 54 -4.76 -12.26 -34.76
C VAL A 54 -4.98 -10.90 -34.07
N ASP A 55 -5.71 -10.03 -34.76
CA ASP A 55 -6.41 -8.87 -34.22
C ASP A 55 -7.56 -9.36 -33.32
N GLU A 56 -7.51 -9.04 -32.03
CA GLU A 56 -8.70 -8.90 -31.19
C GLU A 56 -8.32 -8.09 -29.93
N GLY A 57 -9.03 -6.96 -29.74
CA GLY A 57 -8.65 -5.85 -28.86
C GLY A 57 -8.16 -6.26 -27.47
N THR A 58 -6.88 -5.98 -27.20
CA THR A 58 -6.38 -5.97 -25.84
C THR A 58 -6.73 -4.60 -25.27
N ASP A 59 -7.72 -4.53 -24.39
CA ASP A 59 -8.01 -3.33 -23.59
C ASP A 59 -6.68 -2.77 -23.07
N GLU A 60 -6.31 -1.56 -23.49
CA GLU A 60 -5.20 -0.83 -22.91
C GLU A 60 -5.52 -0.69 -21.42
N ASN A 61 -4.94 -1.55 -20.57
CA ASN A 61 -5.20 -1.51 -19.14
C ASN A 61 -4.39 -0.33 -18.57
N VAL A 62 -5.02 0.84 -18.64
CA VAL A 62 -4.52 2.10 -18.11
C VAL A 62 -4.90 2.16 -16.64
N GLU A 63 -3.96 1.86 -15.76
CA GLU A 63 -4.13 2.01 -14.32
C GLU A 63 -3.67 3.41 -13.91
N SER A 64 -4.58 4.20 -13.35
CA SER A 64 -4.27 5.51 -12.78
C SER A 64 -4.58 5.54 -11.30
N GLY A 65 -3.74 6.22 -10.53
CA GLY A 65 -3.88 6.28 -9.08
C GLY A 65 -2.61 6.81 -8.42
N LEU A 66 -2.60 6.78 -7.09
CA LEU A 66 -1.41 7.13 -6.33
C LEU A 66 -0.34 6.05 -6.51
N ASP A 67 0.89 6.47 -6.81
CA ASP A 67 2.04 5.60 -7.00
C ASP A 67 2.23 4.59 -5.86
N LEU A 68 2.08 5.03 -4.61
CA LEU A 68 2.16 4.16 -3.43
C LEU A 68 1.08 3.07 -3.44
N VAL A 69 -0.18 3.46 -3.71
CA VAL A 69 -1.33 2.56 -3.72
C VAL A 69 -1.16 1.51 -4.82
N LEU A 70 -0.73 1.94 -6.01
CA LEU A 70 -0.47 1.04 -7.14
C LEU A 70 0.72 0.10 -6.88
N ASN A 71 1.79 0.60 -6.26
CA ASN A 71 2.98 -0.21 -5.97
C ASN A 71 2.73 -1.26 -4.88
N MET A 72 2.04 -0.87 -3.80
CA MET A 72 1.76 -1.73 -2.64
C MET A 72 0.44 -2.50 -2.78
N ARG A 73 -0.29 -2.30 -3.89
CA ARG A 73 -1.60 -2.91 -4.17
C ARG A 73 -2.61 -2.68 -3.04
N LEU A 74 -2.59 -1.48 -2.46
CA LEU A 74 -3.50 -1.11 -1.39
C LEU A 74 -4.93 -1.03 -1.93
N THR A 75 -5.89 -1.53 -1.14
CA THR A 75 -7.30 -1.49 -1.50
C THR A 75 -8.02 -0.47 -0.62
N GLU A 76 -8.81 0.42 -1.25
CA GLU A 76 -9.63 1.37 -0.51
C GLU A 76 -10.71 0.65 0.29
N THR A 77 -10.97 1.12 1.50
CA THR A 77 -12.02 0.62 2.37
C THR A 77 -12.97 1.74 2.76
N CYS A 78 -14.23 1.39 3.00
CA CYS A 78 -15.30 2.34 3.29
C CYS A 78 -15.85 2.10 4.70
N PHE A 79 -15.97 3.16 5.50
CA PHE A 79 -16.57 3.11 6.82
C PHE A 79 -17.66 4.17 6.98
N THR A 80 -18.72 3.84 7.74
CA THR A 80 -19.56 4.90 8.32
C THR A 80 -18.84 5.54 9.51
N LYS A 81 -19.29 6.73 9.95
CA LYS A 81 -18.74 7.40 11.13
C LYS A 81 -18.81 6.53 12.40
N ALA A 82 -19.86 5.73 12.54
CA ALA A 82 -20.03 4.83 13.68
C ALA A 82 -19.05 3.66 13.61
N ASP A 83 -18.93 3.03 12.43
CA ASP A 83 -18.04 1.89 12.21
C ASP A 83 -16.58 2.29 12.38
N TYR A 84 -16.18 3.46 11.86
CA TYR A 84 -14.83 3.97 12.02
C TYR A 84 -14.46 4.16 13.50
N LYS A 85 -15.36 4.75 14.30
CA LYS A 85 -15.13 4.96 15.74
C LYS A 85 -15.03 3.63 16.49
N ASN A 86 -15.81 2.63 16.10
CA ASN A 86 -15.74 1.30 16.70
C ASN A 86 -14.46 0.57 16.31
N TYR A 87 -14.08 0.64 15.03
CA TYR A 87 -12.86 0.05 14.50
C TYR A 87 -11.61 0.63 15.18
N LEU A 88 -11.53 1.95 15.33
CA LEU A 88 -10.43 2.61 16.03
C LEU A 88 -10.29 2.08 17.46
N LYS A 89 -11.40 1.94 18.19
CA LYS A 89 -11.39 1.41 19.56
C LYS A 89 -10.90 -0.03 19.63
N SER A 90 -11.34 -0.90 18.72
CA SER A 90 -10.87 -2.29 18.67
C SER A 90 -9.39 -2.36 18.28
N TYR A 91 -8.97 -1.55 17.31
CA TYR A 91 -7.58 -1.49 16.84
C TYR A 91 -6.63 -1.06 17.97
N THR A 92 -6.95 0.01 18.70
CA THR A 92 -6.11 0.47 19.83
C THR A 92 -6.00 -0.58 20.93
N LYS A 93 -7.08 -1.32 21.22
CA LYS A 93 -7.04 -2.42 22.20
C LYS A 93 -6.11 -3.55 21.75
N ALA A 94 -6.27 -4.00 20.50
CA ALA A 94 -5.41 -5.04 19.93
C ALA A 94 -3.94 -4.62 19.91
N LEU A 95 -3.65 -3.36 19.60
CA LEU A 95 -2.29 -2.81 19.63
C LEU A 95 -1.70 -2.81 21.05
N GLN A 96 -2.49 -2.38 22.04
CA GLN A 96 -2.06 -2.40 23.45
C GLN A 96 -1.80 -3.80 23.97
N GLU A 97 -2.60 -4.79 23.55
CA GLU A 97 -2.37 -6.20 23.88
C GLU A 97 -1.06 -6.70 23.27
N LYS A 98 -0.80 -6.39 21.99
CA LYS A 98 0.46 -6.72 21.32
C LYS A 98 1.67 -6.10 22.01
N TRP A 99 1.59 -4.83 22.43
CA TRP A 99 2.70 -4.20 23.15
C TRP A 99 2.99 -4.84 24.51
N LYS A 100 1.95 -5.27 25.23
CA LYS A 100 2.11 -6.01 26.50
C LYS A 100 2.79 -7.36 26.30
N GLU A 101 2.42 -8.09 25.25
CA GLU A 101 3.06 -9.37 24.88
C GLU A 101 4.57 -9.18 24.61
N GLU A 102 4.96 -8.04 24.07
CA GLU A 102 6.36 -7.70 23.75
C GLU A 102 7.13 -7.09 24.93
N GLY A 103 6.50 -6.95 26.10
CA GLY A 103 7.13 -6.36 27.28
C GLY A 103 7.37 -4.85 27.18
N LYS A 104 6.79 -4.17 26.18
CA LYS A 104 6.85 -2.70 26.07
C LYS A 104 5.79 -2.10 26.98
N SER A 105 6.23 -1.46 28.07
CA SER A 105 5.35 -0.70 28.96
C SER A 105 5.14 0.73 28.42
N ALA A 106 4.02 1.35 28.75
CA ALA A 106 3.74 2.75 28.38
C ALA A 106 4.74 3.66 29.09
N GLY A 107 5.87 3.96 28.45
CA GLY A 107 6.97 4.72 29.04
C GLY A 107 8.34 4.58 28.36
N ASP A 108 8.50 3.70 27.36
CA ASP A 108 9.68 3.64 26.48
C ASP A 108 9.42 4.31 25.13
#